data_AF-A0A3M2WE45-F1
#
_entry.id   AF-A0A3M2WE45-F1
#
_cell.length_a   1.000
_cell.length_b   1.000
_cell.length_c   1.000
_cell.angle_alpha   90.00
_cell.angle_beta   90.00
_cell.angle_gamma   90.00
#
_symmetry.space_group_name_H-M   'P 1'
#
loop_
_entity.id
_entity.type
_entity.pdbx_description
1 polymer ?
#
loop_
_entity_poly.entity_id
_entity_poly.type
_entity_poly.pdbx_seq_one_letter_code
_entity_poly.pdbx_strand_id
1 'polypeptide(L)'
;MATSNWRDADSYQGEDLSFRAYFKDAVRGLPGRFYGIGTTTGESGYYLAHGLEEKGRIIGVAVIKVRLEALEERWQRARLEAFVSDENGIIILSSDPARRLKSVRPLTPDVKERLARSLQYYWWPLNELVPLEREVLSEGVEKLVFPANVSVDREHKQVSYLAQTRALS
;
A
#
# COMPACT_ATOMS: atom_id res chain seq x y z
N MET A 1 11.55 -3.17 24.21
CA MET A 1 10.57 -3.24 23.11
C MET A 1 9.63 -4.40 23.38
N ALA A 2 8.34 -4.24 23.13
CA ALA A 2 7.33 -5.29 23.25
C ALA A 2 6.62 -5.43 21.89
N THR A 3 6.17 -6.64 21.56
CA THR A 3 5.43 -6.93 20.32
C THR A 3 4.36 -7.98 20.60
N SER A 4 3.25 -7.94 19.84
CA SER A 4 2.16 -8.91 19.98
C SER A 4 2.53 -10.31 19.49
N ASN A 5 3.44 -10.42 18.51
CA ASN A 5 3.93 -11.67 17.95
C ASN A 5 5.24 -12.16 18.60
N TRP A 6 5.41 -11.95 19.91
CA TRP A 6 6.68 -12.25 20.60
C TRP A 6 7.06 -13.74 20.63
N ARG A 7 6.10 -14.65 20.41
CA ARG A 7 6.32 -16.11 20.36
C ARG A 7 6.47 -16.67 18.94
N ASP A 8 6.24 -15.85 17.92
CA ASP A 8 6.21 -16.30 16.54
C ASP A 8 7.60 -16.20 15.89
N ALA A 9 7.87 -17.01 14.87
CA ALA A 9 9.17 -17.03 14.18
C ALA A 9 9.49 -15.71 13.46
N ASP A 10 8.47 -14.91 13.16
CA ASP A 10 8.58 -13.59 12.52
C ASP A 10 8.50 -12.43 13.54
N SER A 11 8.89 -12.69 14.80
CA SER A 11 8.80 -11.73 15.88
C SER A 11 9.54 -10.41 15.58
N TYR A 12 8.93 -9.28 15.94
CA TYR A 12 9.61 -7.98 15.93
C TYR A 12 10.47 -7.74 17.18
N GLN A 13 10.54 -8.68 18.12
CA GLN A 13 11.31 -8.50 19.35
C GLN A 13 12.82 -8.50 19.05
N GLY A 14 13.48 -7.35 19.27
CA GLY A 14 14.93 -7.22 19.07
C GLY A 14 15.33 -6.76 17.67
N GLU A 15 14.39 -6.64 16.74
CA GLU A 15 14.62 -6.11 15.39
C GLU A 15 14.89 -4.60 15.42
N ASP A 16 15.85 -4.13 14.61
CA ASP A 16 16.04 -2.70 14.37
C ASP A 16 15.05 -2.22 13.31
N LEU A 17 14.06 -1.43 13.73
CA LEU A 17 13.06 -0.81 12.84
C LEU A 17 13.27 0.70 12.68
N SER A 18 14.37 1.26 13.20
CA SER A 18 14.63 2.70 13.22
C SER A 18 14.78 3.31 11.82
N PHE A 19 15.17 2.51 10.84
CA PHE A 19 15.35 2.93 9.46
C PHE A 19 14.03 3.08 8.68
N ARG A 20 12.92 2.50 9.17
CA ARG A 20 11.63 2.50 8.48
C ARG A 20 11.00 3.89 8.49
N ALA A 21 10.37 4.29 7.39
CA ALA A 21 9.80 5.62 7.23
C ALA A 21 8.79 5.97 8.34
N TYR A 22 7.87 5.05 8.64
CA TYR A 22 6.89 5.24 9.72
C TYR A 22 7.53 5.51 11.09
N PHE A 23 8.71 4.92 11.37
CA PHE A 23 9.41 5.12 12.63
C PHE A 23 10.09 6.50 12.66
N LYS A 24 10.72 6.91 11.55
CA LYS A 24 11.37 8.22 11.40
C LYS A 24 10.39 9.38 11.56
N ASP A 25 9.16 9.22 11.09
CA ASP A 25 8.11 10.23 11.27
C ASP A 25 7.62 10.24 12.73
N ALA A 26 7.31 9.06 13.28
CA ALA A 26 6.79 8.92 14.64
C ALA A 26 7.75 9.46 15.72
N VAL A 27 9.06 9.25 15.58
CA VAL A 27 10.06 9.77 16.55
C VAL A 27 10.19 11.30 16.50
N ARG A 28 9.75 11.95 15.42
CA ARG A 28 9.67 13.41 15.28
C ARG A 28 8.34 13.98 15.76
N GLY A 29 7.45 13.14 16.29
CA GLY A 29 6.09 13.53 16.69
C GLY A 29 5.10 13.59 15.53
N LEU A 30 5.48 13.17 14.32
CA LEU A 30 4.58 13.11 13.17
C LEU A 30 3.90 11.74 13.09
N PRO A 31 2.62 11.63 12.71
CA PRO A 31 2.02 10.34 12.41
C PRO A 31 2.80 9.63 11.29
N GLY A 32 3.29 8.43 11.57
CA GLY A 32 3.94 7.58 10.58
C GLY A 32 2.91 6.72 9.85
N ARG A 33 2.96 6.72 8.52
CA ARG A 33 2.12 5.86 7.66
C ARG A 33 2.98 5.25 6.58
N PHE A 34 2.85 3.96 6.35
CA PHE A 34 3.71 3.27 5.38
C PHE A 34 3.08 1.97 4.89
N TYR A 35 2.89 1.84 3.59
CA TYR A 35 2.73 0.52 2.99
C TYR A 35 4.10 -0.13 2.85
N GLY A 36 4.25 -1.40 3.23
CA GLY A 36 5.50 -2.12 3.02
C GLY A 36 5.27 -3.61 2.82
N ILE A 37 6.18 -4.22 2.06
CA ILE A 37 6.28 -5.67 1.94
C ILE A 37 7.39 -6.15 2.87
N GLY A 38 7.05 -7.07 3.77
CA GLY A 38 8.01 -7.67 4.69
C GLY A 38 9.13 -8.36 3.92
N THR A 39 10.38 -7.99 4.19
CA THR A 39 11.55 -8.59 3.53
C THR A 39 11.81 -10.02 3.96
N THR A 40 11.32 -10.41 5.15
CA THR A 40 11.52 -11.73 5.75
C THR A 40 10.39 -12.69 5.38
N THR A 41 9.14 -12.25 5.47
CA THR A 41 7.95 -13.10 5.25
C THR A 41 7.28 -12.90 3.89
N GLY A 42 7.62 -11.83 3.16
CA GLY A 42 6.94 -11.44 1.92
C GLY A 42 5.52 -10.89 2.12
N GLU A 43 5.03 -10.84 3.37
CA GLU A 43 3.69 -10.36 3.67
C GLU A 43 3.61 -8.84 3.55
N SER A 44 2.59 -8.35 2.86
CA SER A 44 2.31 -6.93 2.79
C SER A 44 1.67 -6.43 4.10
N GLY A 45 1.81 -5.14 4.37
CA GLY A 45 1.16 -4.53 5.51
C GLY A 45 1.10 -3.02 5.40
N TYR A 46 0.04 -2.46 5.96
CA TYR A 46 -0.04 -1.03 6.17
C TYR A 46 0.31 -0.72 7.63
N TYR A 47 1.39 0.03 7.82
CA TYR A 47 1.95 0.37 9.11
C TYR A 47 1.47 1.76 9.53
N LEU A 48 0.89 1.84 10.71
CA LEU A 48 0.52 3.08 11.39
C LEU A 48 1.41 3.23 12.61
N ALA A 49 2.09 4.36 12.75
CA ALA A 49 3.00 4.60 13.85
C ALA A 49 2.76 5.96 14.52
N HIS A 50 2.97 6.02 15.82
CA HIS A 50 2.88 7.25 16.58
C HIS A 50 3.90 7.29 17.71
N GLY A 51 4.44 8.48 17.98
CA GLY A 51 5.35 8.71 19.09
C GLY A 51 4.63 8.57 20.42
N LEU A 52 5.26 7.88 21.37
CA LEU A 52 4.82 7.83 22.76
C LEU A 52 5.48 9.00 23.49
N GLU A 53 4.68 9.92 24.01
CA GLU A 53 5.17 11.14 24.65
C GLU A 53 5.09 11.04 26.18
N GLU A 54 6.15 11.48 26.84
CA GLU A 54 6.17 11.74 28.28
C GLU A 54 6.83 13.10 28.54
N LYS A 55 6.10 14.00 29.22
CA LYS A 55 6.58 15.35 29.60
C LYS A 55 7.17 16.16 28.43
N GLY A 56 6.51 16.15 27.27
CA GLY A 56 6.99 16.92 26.10
C GLY A 56 8.11 16.24 25.30
N ARG A 57 8.48 14.99 25.65
CA ARG A 57 9.54 14.24 24.96
C ARG A 57 9.01 12.92 24.45
N ILE A 58 9.33 12.59 23.19
CA ILE A 58 9.07 11.26 22.65
C ILE A 58 10.02 10.25 23.31
N ILE A 59 9.45 9.28 24.02
CA ILE A 59 10.16 8.21 24.75
C ILE A 59 10.11 6.86 24.02
N GLY A 60 9.32 6.74 22.96
CA GLY A 60 9.20 5.54 22.15
C GLY A 60 8.26 5.71 20.96
N VAL A 61 8.00 4.63 20.24
CA VAL A 61 7.06 4.60 19.11
C VAL A 61 6.15 3.39 19.27
N ALA A 62 4.84 3.58 19.18
CA ALA A 62 3.87 2.52 19.00
C ALA A 62 3.59 2.31 17.52
N VAL A 63 3.50 1.05 17.09
CA VAL A 63 3.27 0.67 15.68
C VAL A 63 2.18 -0.38 15.59
N ILE A 64 1.27 -0.23 14.64
CA ILE A 64 0.25 -1.21 14.27
C ILE A 64 0.52 -1.63 12.82
N LYS A 65 0.65 -2.94 12.57
CA LYS A 65 0.62 -3.54 11.22
C LYS A 65 -0.79 -4.00 10.92
N VAL A 66 -1.44 -3.38 9.94
CA VAL A 66 -2.72 -3.84 9.39
C VAL A 66 -2.42 -4.80 8.24
N ARG A 67 -2.84 -6.06 8.39
CA ARG A 67 -2.83 -7.04 7.30
C ARG A 67 -3.89 -6.68 6.27
N LEU A 68 -3.52 -6.72 5.01
CA LEU A 68 -4.35 -6.24 3.91
C LEU A 68 -5.07 -7.39 3.19
N GLU A 69 -4.53 -8.60 3.32
CA GLU A 69 -4.98 -9.82 2.65
C GLU A 69 -6.45 -10.11 2.96
N ALA A 70 -6.85 -9.99 4.24
CA ALA A 70 -8.22 -10.23 4.67
C ALA A 70 -9.25 -9.25 4.06
N LEU A 71 -8.84 -8.02 3.75
CA LEU A 71 -9.70 -7.05 3.08
C LEU A 71 -9.90 -7.41 1.61
N GLU A 72 -8.84 -7.82 0.94
CA GLU A 72 -8.88 -8.21 -0.47
C GLU A 72 -9.69 -9.48 -0.69
N GLU A 73 -9.53 -10.48 0.18
CA GLU A 73 -10.36 -11.69 0.17
C GLU A 73 -11.85 -11.38 0.35
N ARG A 74 -12.19 -10.34 1.13
CA ARG A 74 -13.59 -9.90 1.27
C ARG A 74 -14.09 -9.27 -0.02
N TRP A 75 -13.31 -8.40 -0.67
CA TRP A 75 -13.69 -7.81 -1.95
C TRP A 75 -13.85 -8.86 -3.05
N GLN A 76 -12.94 -9.83 -3.13
CA GLN A 76 -13.02 -10.95 -4.06
C GLN A 76 -14.29 -11.78 -3.87
N ARG A 77 -14.59 -12.17 -2.62
CA ARG A 77 -15.81 -12.94 -2.32
C ARG A 77 -17.09 -12.17 -2.62
N ALA A 78 -17.07 -10.86 -2.39
CA ALA A 78 -18.20 -9.98 -2.69
C ALA A 78 -18.29 -9.58 -4.17
N ARG A 79 -17.32 -10.01 -5.02
CA ARG A 79 -17.20 -9.62 -6.43
C ARG A 79 -17.25 -8.08 -6.62
N LEU A 80 -16.64 -7.36 -5.67
CA LEU A 80 -16.52 -5.91 -5.75
C LEU A 80 -15.34 -5.55 -6.63
N GLU A 81 -15.58 -4.76 -7.66
CA GLU A 81 -14.52 -4.19 -8.49
C GLU A 81 -13.95 -2.94 -7.81
N ALA A 82 -12.90 -3.15 -7.01
CA ALA A 82 -12.22 -2.09 -6.28
C ALA A 82 -10.70 -2.26 -6.27
N PHE A 83 -10.00 -1.14 -6.23
CA PHE A 83 -8.57 -1.07 -5.91
C PHE A 83 -8.27 0.18 -5.09
N VAL A 84 -7.14 0.17 -4.39
CA VAL A 84 -6.57 1.35 -3.72
C VAL A 84 -5.13 1.48 -4.17
N SER A 85 -4.75 2.68 -4.62
CA SER A 85 -3.36 3.05 -4.86
C SER A 85 -2.84 3.97 -3.76
N ASP A 86 -1.54 3.89 -3.48
CA ASP A 86 -0.87 4.79 -2.55
C ASP A 86 -0.39 6.10 -3.22
N GLU A 87 0.37 6.90 -2.48
CA GLU A 87 0.89 8.20 -2.93
C GLU A 87 1.85 8.12 -4.12
N ASN A 88 2.45 6.95 -4.38
CA ASN A 88 3.29 6.73 -5.56
C ASN A 88 2.46 6.24 -6.77
N GLY A 89 1.14 6.14 -6.62
CA GLY A 89 0.24 5.60 -7.64
C GLY A 89 0.38 4.08 -7.80
N ILE A 90 0.91 3.37 -6.81
CA ILE A 90 1.04 1.91 -6.84
C ILE A 90 -0.20 1.28 -6.23
N ILE A 91 -0.81 0.32 -6.92
CA ILE A 91 -1.99 -0.40 -6.43
C ILE A 91 -1.58 -1.30 -5.25
N ILE A 92 -1.90 -0.91 -4.02
CA ILE A 92 -1.53 -1.67 -2.81
C ILE A 92 -2.64 -2.61 -2.32
N LEU A 93 -3.88 -2.38 -2.77
CA LEU A 93 -5.02 -3.27 -2.57
C LEU A 93 -5.76 -3.46 -3.89
N SER A 94 -6.15 -4.69 -4.21
CA SER A 94 -7.04 -4.94 -5.34
C SER A 94 -7.92 -6.18 -5.16
N SER A 95 -9.16 -6.04 -5.61
CA SER A 95 -10.05 -7.19 -5.87
C SER A 95 -9.53 -8.12 -6.96
N ASP A 96 -8.75 -7.60 -7.91
CA ASP A 96 -8.08 -8.37 -8.96
C ASP A 96 -6.58 -8.51 -8.64
N PRO A 97 -6.11 -9.70 -8.20
CA PRO A 97 -4.71 -9.93 -7.87
C PRO A 97 -3.73 -9.56 -8.99
N ALA A 98 -4.15 -9.66 -10.26
CA ALA A 98 -3.30 -9.35 -11.41
C ALA A 98 -3.00 -7.85 -11.58
N ARG A 99 -3.67 -6.99 -10.80
CA ARG A 99 -3.48 -5.54 -10.79
C ARG A 99 -2.65 -5.05 -9.63
N ARG A 100 -2.47 -5.88 -8.59
CA ARG A 100 -1.67 -5.54 -7.43
C ARG A 100 -0.27 -5.07 -7.87
N LEU A 101 0.23 -4.03 -7.20
CA LEU A 101 1.55 -3.41 -7.35
C LEU A 101 1.92 -3.02 -8.80
N LYS A 102 0.92 -2.84 -9.66
CA LYS A 102 1.05 -2.06 -10.89
C LYS A 102 0.87 -0.58 -10.57
N SER A 103 1.50 0.28 -11.37
CA SER A 103 1.28 1.72 -11.27
C SER A 103 0.05 2.12 -12.07
N VAL A 104 -0.80 3.01 -11.53
CA VAL A 104 -1.94 3.56 -12.28
C VAL A 104 -1.52 4.65 -13.26
N ARG A 105 -0.27 5.11 -13.20
CA ARG A 105 0.32 6.16 -14.04
C ARG A 105 1.74 5.75 -14.43
N PRO A 106 2.29 6.30 -15.53
CA PRO A 106 3.66 6.01 -15.91
C PRO A 106 4.62 6.49 -14.81
N LEU A 107 5.61 5.65 -14.49
CA LEU A 107 6.71 6.00 -13.58
C LEU A 107 7.96 6.29 -14.38
N THR A 108 8.60 7.42 -14.09
CA THR A 108 9.91 7.74 -14.68
C THR A 108 10.99 6.78 -14.15
N PRO A 109 12.11 6.60 -14.87
CA PRO A 109 13.24 5.81 -14.40
C PRO A 109 13.73 6.21 -13.01
N ASP A 110 13.84 7.52 -12.73
CA ASP A 110 14.28 8.04 -11.43
C ASP A 110 13.33 7.65 -10.29
N VAL A 111 12.02 7.69 -10.55
CA VAL A 111 11.02 7.28 -9.56
C VAL A 111 11.13 5.77 -9.30
N LYS A 112 11.28 4.96 -10.35
CA LYS A 112 11.47 3.50 -10.19
C LYS A 112 12.72 3.18 -9.38
N GLU A 113 13.83 3.87 -9.66
CA GLU A 113 15.08 3.67 -8.91
C GLU A 113 14.95 4.08 -7.44
N ARG A 114 14.33 5.24 -7.16
CA ARG A 114 14.03 5.68 -5.80
C ARG A 114 13.19 4.67 -5.03
N LEU A 115 12.16 4.11 -5.66
CA LEU A 115 11.26 3.13 -5.05
C LEU A 115 11.95 1.76 -4.86
N ALA A 116 12.79 1.34 -5.78
CA ALA A 116 13.59 0.12 -5.62
C ALA A 116 14.54 0.24 -4.42
N ARG A 117 15.19 1.40 -4.26
CA ARG A 117 16.09 1.67 -3.12
C ARG A 117 15.37 1.76 -1.77
N SER A 118 14.10 2.16 -1.75
CA SER A 118 13.33 2.25 -0.50
C SER A 118 12.90 0.88 0.03
N LEU A 119 12.93 -0.16 -0.81
CA LEU A 119 12.40 -1.51 -0.53
C LEU A 119 10.93 -1.51 -0.12
N GLN A 120 10.19 -0.43 -0.40
CA GLN A 120 8.78 -0.28 -0.03
C GLN A 120 7.91 -1.35 -0.70
N TYR A 121 8.18 -1.60 -1.99
CA TYR A 121 7.50 -2.62 -2.80
C TYR A 121 8.41 -3.82 -3.07
N TYR A 122 9.42 -4.02 -2.23
CA TYR A 122 10.49 -5.01 -2.48
C TYR A 122 11.11 -4.79 -3.89
N TRP A 123 11.42 -5.86 -4.62
CA TRP A 123 12.01 -5.83 -5.98
C TRP A 123 10.96 -5.93 -7.10
N TRP A 124 9.71 -5.53 -6.85
CA TRP A 124 8.69 -5.58 -7.90
C TRP A 124 8.98 -4.60 -9.05
N PRO A 125 8.63 -4.95 -10.30
CA PRO A 125 8.96 -4.14 -11.47
C PRO A 125 8.12 -2.86 -11.61
N LEU A 126 6.98 -2.79 -10.89
CA LEU A 126 6.04 -1.66 -10.90
C LEU A 126 5.66 -1.24 -12.33
N ASN A 127 5.25 -2.23 -13.13
CA ASN A 127 4.77 -1.98 -14.49
C ASN A 127 3.47 -1.18 -14.46
N GLU A 128 3.28 -0.32 -15.45
CA GLU A 128 2.04 0.44 -15.57
C GLU A 128 0.87 -0.47 -15.93
N LEU A 129 -0.25 -0.29 -15.23
CA LEU A 129 -1.54 -0.77 -15.66
C LEU A 129 -2.12 0.26 -16.62
N VAL A 130 -1.85 0.07 -17.92
CA VAL A 130 -2.29 1.02 -18.96
C VAL A 130 -3.80 0.90 -19.15
N PRO A 131 -4.57 1.98 -18.95
CA PRO A 131 -6.01 1.97 -19.18
C PRO A 131 -6.33 1.94 -20.69
N LEU A 132 -7.46 1.32 -21.04
CA LEU A 132 -8.07 1.44 -22.37
C LEU A 132 -8.60 2.85 -22.61
N GLU A 133 -9.13 3.46 -21.55
CA GLU A 133 -9.69 4.81 -21.55
C GLU A 133 -9.44 5.46 -20.19
N ARG A 134 -9.06 6.74 -20.23
CA ARG A 134 -8.91 7.60 -19.05
C ARG A 134 -9.61 8.91 -19.32
N GLU A 135 -10.59 9.24 -18.49
CA GLU A 135 -11.38 10.46 -18.58
C GLU A 135 -11.28 11.23 -17.26
N VAL A 136 -10.82 12.47 -17.29
CA VAL A 136 -10.79 13.35 -16.11
C VAL A 136 -12.17 13.99 -15.97
N LEU A 137 -12.86 13.70 -14.88
CA LEU A 137 -14.21 14.21 -14.63
C LEU A 137 -14.18 15.52 -13.83
N SER A 138 -13.27 15.62 -12.86
CA SER A 138 -13.01 16.82 -12.06
C SER A 138 -11.65 16.72 -11.35
N GLU A 139 -11.29 17.72 -10.56
CA GLU A 139 -10.05 17.69 -9.77
C GLU A 139 -10.01 16.46 -8.85
N GLY A 140 -8.99 15.62 -9.04
CA GLY A 140 -8.80 14.40 -8.27
C GLY A 140 -9.81 13.29 -8.56
N VAL A 141 -10.69 13.44 -9.56
CA VAL A 141 -11.67 12.41 -9.95
C VAL A 141 -11.50 12.05 -11.43
N GLU A 142 -11.24 10.78 -11.69
CA GLU A 142 -11.08 10.24 -13.04
C GLU A 142 -11.86 8.93 -13.20
N LYS A 143 -12.35 8.68 -14.41
CA LYS A 143 -12.86 7.37 -14.83
C LYS A 143 -11.74 6.62 -15.53
N LEU A 144 -11.49 5.39 -15.09
CA LEU A 144 -10.48 4.50 -15.67
C LEU A 144 -11.15 3.23 -16.20
N VAL A 145 -10.89 2.88 -17.45
CA VAL A 145 -11.39 1.66 -18.06
C VAL A 145 -10.23 0.71 -18.31
N PHE A 146 -10.36 -0.53 -17.83
CA PHE A 146 -9.37 -1.59 -18.02
C PHE A 146 -10.02 -2.82 -18.66
N PRO A 147 -9.22 -3.70 -19.30
CA PRO A 147 -9.71 -5.03 -19.67
C PRO A 147 -10.23 -5.77 -18.42
N ALA A 148 -11.38 -6.42 -18.55
CA ALA A 148 -11.87 -7.28 -17.48
C ALA A 148 -10.90 -8.47 -17.30
N ASN A 149 -10.65 -8.86 -16.06
CA ASN A 149 -9.93 -10.09 -15.80
C ASN A 149 -10.92 -11.25 -15.85
N VAL A 150 -10.85 -12.06 -16.90
CA VAL A 150 -11.74 -13.22 -17.15
C VAL A 150 -11.72 -14.27 -16.02
N SER A 151 -10.72 -14.25 -15.13
CA SER A 151 -10.69 -15.10 -13.94
C SER A 151 -11.54 -14.57 -12.78
N VAL A 152 -11.84 -13.26 -12.78
CA VAL A 152 -12.63 -12.56 -11.75
C VAL A 152 -14.03 -12.23 -12.27
N ASP A 153 -14.13 -11.76 -13.52
CA ASP A 153 -15.38 -11.43 -14.21
C ASP A 153 -15.40 -12.10 -15.59
N ARG A 154 -16.29 -13.08 -15.76
CA ARG A 154 -16.45 -13.84 -17.01
C ARG A 154 -17.49 -13.24 -17.97
N GLU A 155 -18.28 -12.28 -17.51
CA GLU A 155 -19.42 -11.75 -18.25
C GLU A 155 -19.02 -10.50 -19.04
N HIS A 156 -18.14 -9.67 -18.48
CA HIS A 156 -17.72 -8.42 -19.12
C HIS A 156 -16.36 -8.54 -19.79
N LYS A 157 -16.17 -7.73 -20.85
CA LYS A 157 -14.86 -7.59 -21.54
C LYS A 157 -14.00 -6.48 -20.95
N GLN A 158 -14.62 -5.54 -20.24
CA GLN A 158 -13.99 -4.34 -19.69
C GLN A 158 -14.65 -4.00 -18.35
N VAL A 159 -13.90 -3.31 -17.51
CA VAL A 159 -14.36 -2.82 -16.20
C VAL A 159 -14.00 -1.35 -16.07
N SER A 160 -14.94 -0.55 -15.56
CA SER A 160 -14.78 0.88 -15.32
C SER A 160 -14.68 1.16 -13.82
N TYR A 161 -13.71 1.98 -13.42
CA TYR A 161 -13.57 2.47 -12.05
C TYR A 161 -13.78 3.98 -12.03
N LEU A 162 -14.51 4.45 -11.02
CA LEU A 162 -14.45 5.84 -10.61
C LEU A 162 -13.32 5.97 -9.57
N ALA A 163 -12.20 6.52 -9.99
CA ALA A 163 -11.04 6.73 -9.12
C ALA A 163 -11.08 8.13 -8.52
N GLN A 164 -10.89 8.20 -7.20
CA GLN A 164 -10.85 9.45 -6.45
C GLN A 164 -9.54 9.54 -5.66
N THR A 165 -8.78 10.60 -5.90
CA THR A 165 -7.54 10.93 -5.17
C THR A 165 -7.84 12.02 -4.15
N ARG A 166 -7.45 11.80 -2.90
CA ARG A 166 -7.56 12.78 -1.82
C ARG A 166 -6.31 12.76 -0.97
N ALA A 167 -5.80 13.94 -0.62
CA ALA A 167 -4.77 14.05 0.40
C ALA A 167 -5.39 13.70 1.76
N LEU A 168 -4.67 12.91 2.55
CA LEU A 168 -5.05 12.68 3.94
C LEU A 168 -4.49 13.84 4.77
N SER A 169 -5.36 14.78 5.15
CA SER A 169 -5.06 15.87 6.10
C SER A 169 -4.78 15.36 7.50
#